data_AF-A0A8J2HY08-F1
#
_entry.id   AF-A0A8J2HY08-F1
#
_cell.length_a   1.000
_cell.length_b   1.000
_cell.length_c   1.000
_cell.angle_alpha   90.00
_cell.angle_beta   90.00
_cell.angle_gamma   90.00
#
_symmetry.space_group_name_H-M   'P 1'
#
loop_
_entity.id
_entity.type
_entity.pdbx_description
1 polymer ?
#
loop_
_entity_poly.entity_id
_entity_poly.type
_entity_poly.pdbx_seq_one_letter_code
_entity_poly.pdbx_strand_id
1 'polypeptide(L)'
;MPTVVIKPGAIIFVTGVNGLIGSHIVDQLLKRGYNVRGAVRDAEKHKYLIEYFNDKYKEAKFELVDVPDMTAEDCYDNVVNDIEGFIHVASPIGGISDVNVAISIASSAGLNALKACAKVPSCKGLVFTSSSLAATFPHPNVEFSIDENTYNDVALKILEKGPGKPGLFVYAAMKTETEKAMMRWIEENQPSFVLNRVLPNANFGAVLIPEH
;
A
#
# COMPACT_ATOMS: atom_id res chain seq x y z
N MET A 1 0.17 22.49 5.03
CA MET A 1 1.17 21.45 5.34
C MET A 1 2.47 21.82 4.65
N PRO A 2 3.65 21.71 5.31
CA PRO A 2 4.93 21.94 4.64
C PRO A 2 5.10 20.92 3.52
N THR A 3 5.52 21.36 2.34
CA THR A 3 5.76 20.50 1.20
C THR A 3 6.94 19.57 1.52
N VAL A 4 6.68 18.28 1.65
CA VAL A 4 7.73 17.26 1.75
C VAL A 4 8.43 17.16 0.40
N VAL A 5 9.72 17.46 0.35
CA VAL A 5 10.54 17.33 -0.86
C VAL A 5 11.51 16.17 -0.69
N ILE A 6 11.26 15.09 -1.44
CA ILE A 6 12.19 13.97 -1.61
C ILE A 6 12.83 14.10 -2.99
N LYS A 7 14.16 14.18 -3.04
CA LYS A 7 14.91 14.44 -4.28
C LYS A 7 15.26 13.12 -4.98
N PRO A 8 15.47 13.12 -6.31
CA PRO A 8 16.08 11.99 -7.01
C PRO A 8 17.39 11.54 -6.33
N GLY A 9 17.69 10.25 -6.39
CA GLY A 9 18.76 9.59 -5.64
C GLY A 9 18.31 9.04 -4.28
N ALA A 10 17.22 9.54 -3.71
CA ALA A 10 16.64 9.01 -2.48
C ALA A 10 16.14 7.56 -2.65
N ILE A 11 16.15 6.79 -1.56
CA ILE A 11 15.63 5.43 -1.52
C ILE A 11 14.15 5.47 -1.13
N ILE A 12 13.30 4.91 -2.00
CA ILE A 12 11.88 4.73 -1.75
C ILE A 12 11.60 3.25 -1.52
N PHE A 13 11.03 2.93 -0.36
CA PHE A 13 10.59 1.58 -0.06
C PHE A 13 9.20 1.33 -0.64
N VAL A 14 9.01 0.25 -1.38
CA VAL A 14 7.73 -0.08 -2.01
C VAL A 14 7.36 -1.52 -1.69
N THR A 15 6.19 -1.77 -1.10
CA THR A 15 5.70 -3.14 -0.88
C THR A 15 4.87 -3.61 -2.07
N GLY A 16 4.86 -4.93 -2.35
CA GLY A 16 3.99 -5.50 -3.39
C GLY A 16 4.42 -5.16 -4.81
N VAL A 17 5.74 -5.04 -5.05
CA VAL A 17 6.32 -4.64 -6.33
C VAL A 17 6.11 -5.64 -7.47
N ASN A 18 5.76 -6.89 -7.13
CA ASN A 18 5.36 -7.91 -8.09
C ASN A 18 3.90 -7.79 -8.56
N GLY A 19 3.11 -6.86 -7.99
CA GLY A 19 1.74 -6.60 -8.42
C GLY A 19 1.65 -5.64 -9.60
N LEU A 20 0.47 -5.58 -10.24
CA LEU A 20 0.19 -4.65 -11.34
C LEU A 20 0.50 -3.19 -10.95
N ILE A 21 -0.11 -2.69 -9.88
CA ILE A 21 0.09 -1.30 -9.44
C ILE A 21 1.52 -1.08 -8.93
N GLY A 22 2.04 -2.03 -8.13
CA GLY A 22 3.38 -1.95 -7.55
C GLY A 22 4.47 -1.84 -8.60
N SER A 23 4.44 -2.69 -9.62
CA SER A 23 5.44 -2.67 -10.71
C SER A 23 5.44 -1.34 -11.49
N HIS A 24 4.26 -0.76 -11.75
CA HIS A 24 4.15 0.57 -12.37
C HIS A 24 4.66 1.69 -11.46
N ILE A 25 4.44 1.61 -10.14
CA ILE A 25 5.02 2.56 -9.19
C ILE A 25 6.55 2.50 -9.24
N VAL A 26 7.13 1.30 -9.22
CA VAL A 26 8.58 1.10 -9.33
C VAL A 26 9.11 1.68 -10.65
N ASP A 27 8.47 1.37 -11.78
CA ASP A 27 8.84 1.89 -13.09
C ASP A 27 8.89 3.41 -13.12
N GLN A 28 7.87 4.07 -12.56
CA GLN A 28 7.75 5.52 -12.53
C GLN A 28 8.76 6.19 -11.59
N LEU A 29 9.12 5.54 -10.48
CA LEU A 29 10.14 6.03 -9.53
C LEU A 29 11.54 5.95 -10.13
N LEU A 30 11.91 4.79 -10.68
CA LEU A 30 13.22 4.57 -11.31
C LEU A 30 13.41 5.51 -12.51
N LYS A 31 12.38 5.68 -13.35
CA LYS A 31 12.40 6.63 -14.47
C LYS A 31 12.67 8.08 -14.05
N ARG A 32 12.28 8.44 -12.82
CA ARG A 32 12.50 9.78 -12.24
C ARG A 32 13.82 9.89 -11.45
N GLY A 33 14.65 8.85 -11.47
CA GLY A 33 15.95 8.84 -10.80
C GLY A 33 15.89 8.54 -9.31
N TYR A 34 14.78 8.01 -8.78
CA TYR A 34 14.74 7.51 -7.40
C TYR A 34 15.26 6.08 -7.35
N ASN A 35 15.99 5.75 -6.29
CA ASN A 35 16.32 4.36 -5.98
C ASN A 35 15.10 3.69 -5.34
N VAL A 36 14.90 2.41 -5.64
CA VAL A 36 13.75 1.66 -5.12
C VAL A 36 14.21 0.42 -4.40
N ARG A 37 13.78 0.25 -3.15
CA ARG A 37 13.86 -1.01 -2.44
C ARG A 37 12.46 -1.63 -2.40
N GLY A 38 12.26 -2.63 -3.25
CA GLY A 38 11.00 -3.33 -3.41
C GLY A 38 10.88 -4.54 -2.47
N ALA A 39 9.73 -4.71 -1.84
CA ALA A 39 9.44 -5.85 -0.98
C ALA A 39 8.38 -6.79 -1.59
N VAL A 40 8.64 -8.09 -1.49
CA VAL A 40 7.74 -9.19 -1.86
C VAL A 40 7.77 -10.26 -0.75
N ARG A 41 6.87 -11.25 -0.83
CA ARG A 41 6.85 -12.36 0.14
C ARG A 41 8.03 -13.33 0.01
N ASP A 42 8.55 -13.45 -1.22
CA ASP A 42 9.61 -14.39 -1.60
C ASP A 42 10.45 -13.72 -2.70
N ALA A 43 11.57 -13.13 -2.33
CA ALA A 43 12.44 -12.38 -3.23
C ALA A 43 13.11 -13.28 -4.26
N GLU A 44 13.48 -14.51 -3.87
CA GLU A 44 14.11 -15.47 -4.79
C GLU A 44 13.18 -15.84 -5.95
N LYS A 45 11.90 -16.08 -5.65
CA LYS A 45 10.88 -16.34 -6.68
C LYS A 45 10.66 -15.16 -7.62
N HIS A 46 10.93 -13.93 -7.18
CA HIS A 46 10.68 -12.71 -7.94
C HIS A 46 11.97 -11.98 -8.38
N LYS A 47 13.11 -12.66 -8.39
CA LYS A 47 14.40 -12.08 -8.80
C LYS A 47 14.41 -11.52 -10.23
N TYR A 48 13.50 -11.99 -11.08
CA TYR A 48 13.30 -11.45 -12.44
C TYR A 48 13.01 -9.93 -12.44
N LEU A 49 12.44 -9.39 -11.35
CA LEU A 49 12.21 -7.95 -11.20
C LEU A 49 13.54 -7.17 -11.17
N ILE A 50 14.59 -7.76 -10.58
CA ILE A 50 15.91 -7.15 -10.49
C ILE A 50 16.49 -6.94 -11.89
N GLU A 51 16.47 -8.00 -12.70
CA GLU A 51 16.96 -7.98 -14.08
C GLU A 51 16.15 -6.98 -14.91
N TYR A 52 14.81 -7.10 -14.91
CA TYR A 52 13.94 -6.21 -15.68
C TYR A 52 14.16 -4.72 -15.39
N PHE A 53 14.17 -4.33 -14.12
CA PHE A 53 14.28 -2.92 -13.75
C PHE A 53 15.69 -2.36 -13.90
N ASN A 54 16.73 -3.11 -13.51
CA ASN A 54 18.11 -2.64 -13.63
C ASN A 54 18.63 -2.70 -15.08
N ASP A 55 18.02 -3.49 -15.96
CA ASP A 55 18.30 -3.41 -17.40
C ASP A 55 17.67 -2.19 -18.06
N LYS A 56 16.46 -1.83 -17.64
CA LYS A 56 15.74 -0.67 -18.16
C LYS A 56 16.28 0.66 -17.65
N TYR A 57 16.75 0.73 -16.40
CA TYR A 57 17.18 1.97 -15.75
C TYR A 57 18.61 1.84 -15.21
N LYS A 58 19.55 2.59 -15.81
CA LYS A 58 20.97 2.56 -15.42
C LYS A 58 21.39 3.67 -14.44
N GLU A 59 20.61 4.74 -14.39
CA GLU A 59 20.83 5.91 -13.52
C GLU A 59 20.18 5.77 -12.12
N ALA A 60 19.45 4.67 -11.90
CA ALA A 60 18.76 4.38 -10.64
C ALA A 60 18.85 2.89 -10.33
N LYS A 61 18.84 2.54 -9.05
CA LYS A 61 18.99 1.16 -8.58
C LYS A 61 17.66 0.61 -8.08
N PHE A 62 17.33 -0.61 -8.52
CA PHE A 62 16.31 -1.44 -7.91
C PHE A 62 16.94 -2.55 -7.06
N GLU A 63 16.49 -2.66 -5.82
CA GLU A 63 16.80 -3.73 -4.87
C GLU A 63 15.52 -4.48 -4.52
N LEU A 64 15.60 -5.81 -4.33
CA LEU A 64 14.48 -6.65 -3.93
C LEU A 64 14.77 -7.28 -2.57
N VAL A 65 13.80 -7.25 -1.66
CA VAL A 65 13.92 -7.79 -0.30
C VAL A 65 12.70 -8.63 0.10
N ASP A 66 12.92 -9.53 1.06
CA ASP A 66 11.88 -10.37 1.64
C ASP A 66 11.12 -9.68 2.77
N VAL A 67 9.79 -9.68 2.65
CA VAL A 67 8.83 -9.42 3.73
C VAL A 67 7.77 -10.52 3.67
N PRO A 68 8.03 -11.70 4.26
CA PRO A 68 7.16 -12.86 4.13
C PRO A 68 5.76 -12.62 4.70
N ASP A 69 5.69 -11.90 5.82
CA ASP A 69 4.46 -11.55 6.51
C ASP A 69 4.47 -10.08 6.95
N MET A 70 3.66 -9.26 6.28
CA MET A 70 3.50 -7.84 6.60
C MET A 70 2.65 -7.57 7.85
N THR A 71 1.99 -8.61 8.39
CA THR A 71 1.15 -8.52 9.58
C THR A 71 1.94 -8.77 10.86
N ALA A 72 3.09 -9.42 10.75
CA ALA A 72 4.02 -9.62 11.85
C ALA A 72 4.53 -8.27 12.38
N GLU A 73 4.63 -8.16 13.70
CA GLU A 73 5.25 -7.01 14.36
C GLU A 73 6.69 -6.84 13.86
N ASP A 74 7.09 -5.59 13.66
CA ASP A 74 8.45 -5.21 13.24
C ASP A 74 8.92 -5.85 11.91
N CYS A 75 7.99 -6.33 11.08
CA CYS A 75 8.26 -7.00 9.81
C CYS A 75 9.10 -6.19 8.80
N TYR A 76 9.21 -4.87 9.00
CA TYR A 76 9.96 -3.98 8.12
C TYR A 76 11.30 -3.51 8.70
N ASP A 77 11.56 -3.70 10.00
CA ASP A 77 12.65 -3.01 10.72
C ASP A 77 14.03 -3.22 10.09
N ASN A 78 14.29 -4.39 9.51
CA ASN A 78 15.57 -4.73 8.88
C ASN A 78 15.67 -4.33 7.40
N VAL A 79 14.60 -3.82 6.80
CA VAL A 79 14.54 -3.53 5.35
C VAL A 79 14.23 -2.07 5.03
N VAL A 80 13.83 -1.25 6.00
CA VAL A 80 13.51 0.17 5.79
C VAL A 80 14.63 1.13 6.20
N ASN A 81 15.84 0.64 6.46
CA ASN A 81 16.96 1.53 6.79
C ASN A 81 17.24 2.52 5.65
N ASP A 82 17.49 3.78 6.03
CA ASP A 82 17.89 4.90 5.15
C ASP A 82 16.87 5.30 4.07
N ILE A 83 15.62 4.86 4.18
CA ILE A 83 14.56 5.25 3.25
C ILE A 83 14.17 6.71 3.50
N GLU A 84 13.78 7.43 2.45
CA GLU A 84 13.19 8.77 2.56
C GLU A 84 11.68 8.77 2.32
N GLY A 85 11.15 7.71 1.72
CA GLY A 85 9.72 7.55 1.50
C GLY A 85 9.31 6.08 1.51
N PHE A 86 8.06 5.84 1.89
CA PHE A 86 7.45 4.51 1.94
C PHE A 86 6.16 4.53 1.10
N ILE A 87 6.03 3.62 0.12
CA ILE A 87 4.77 3.39 -0.60
C ILE A 87 4.25 1.98 -0.26
N HIS A 88 3.20 1.91 0.54
CA HIS A 88 2.58 0.65 0.92
C HIS A 88 1.48 0.29 -0.09
N VAL A 89 1.77 -0.66 -0.98
CA VAL A 89 0.85 -1.16 -2.01
C VAL A 89 0.32 -2.54 -1.67
N ALA A 90 1.16 -3.36 -1.03
CA ALA A 90 0.81 -4.71 -0.66
C ALA A 90 -0.43 -4.73 0.24
N SER A 91 -1.31 -5.70 -0.02
CA SER A 91 -2.53 -5.88 0.77
C SER A 91 -2.76 -7.38 0.95
N PRO A 92 -3.16 -7.83 2.14
CA PRO A 92 -3.48 -9.22 2.38
C PRO A 92 -4.84 -9.54 1.73
N ILE A 93 -4.83 -9.90 0.44
CA ILE A 93 -6.06 -10.22 -0.31
C ILE A 93 -6.33 -11.73 -0.24
N GLY A 94 -7.55 -12.10 0.13
CA GLY A 94 -8.13 -13.43 -0.07
C GLY A 94 -8.03 -14.40 1.11
N GLY A 95 -8.81 -15.48 1.04
CA GLY A 95 -8.68 -16.66 1.91
C GLY A 95 -9.26 -16.56 3.33
N ILE A 96 -9.77 -15.38 3.74
CA ILE A 96 -10.29 -15.16 5.09
C ILE A 96 -11.81 -15.04 5.04
N SER A 97 -12.53 -15.98 5.65
CA SER A 97 -13.99 -15.99 5.72
C SER A 97 -14.55 -15.12 6.84
N ASP A 98 -13.77 -14.92 7.90
CA ASP A 98 -14.15 -14.07 9.03
C ASP A 98 -13.78 -12.62 8.75
N VAL A 99 -14.80 -11.76 8.72
CA VAL A 99 -14.66 -10.33 8.41
C VAL A 99 -13.81 -9.60 9.45
N ASN A 100 -13.98 -9.89 10.72
CA ASN A 100 -13.25 -9.22 11.80
C ASN A 100 -11.77 -9.59 11.74
N VAL A 101 -11.47 -10.86 11.46
CA VAL A 101 -10.11 -11.35 11.25
C VAL A 101 -9.49 -10.68 10.01
N ALA A 102 -10.23 -10.57 8.91
CA ALA A 102 -9.75 -9.93 7.69
C ALA A 102 -9.44 -8.44 7.89
N ILE A 103 -10.32 -7.72 8.60
CA ILE A 103 -10.11 -6.31 8.95
C ILE A 103 -8.90 -6.15 9.86
N SER A 104 -8.78 -6.99 10.89
CA SER A 104 -7.65 -6.96 11.82
C SER A 104 -6.32 -7.15 11.09
N ILE A 105 -6.23 -8.17 10.23
CA ILE A 105 -5.05 -8.46 9.40
C ILE A 105 -4.69 -7.28 8.49
N ALA A 106 -5.68 -6.71 7.78
CA ALA A 106 -5.45 -5.57 6.90
C ALA A 106 -4.99 -4.31 7.66
N SER A 107 -5.61 -4.08 8.83
CA SER A 107 -5.28 -2.93 9.68
C SER A 107 -3.88 -3.05 10.25
N SER A 108 -3.50 -4.24 10.74
CA SER A 108 -2.14 -4.52 11.22
C SER A 108 -1.10 -4.28 10.13
N ALA A 109 -1.35 -4.70 8.88
CA ALA A 109 -0.44 -4.44 7.76
C ALA A 109 -0.18 -2.95 7.52
N GLY A 110 -1.25 -2.13 7.51
CA GLY A 110 -1.15 -0.68 7.34
C GLY A 110 -0.48 0.01 8.53
N LEU A 111 -0.82 -0.40 9.77
CA LEU A 111 -0.23 0.13 10.99
C LEU A 111 1.26 -0.21 11.11
N ASN A 112 1.68 -1.42 10.71
CA ASN A 112 3.08 -1.81 10.71
C ASN A 112 3.91 -0.93 9.75
N ALA A 113 3.35 -0.54 8.60
CA ALA A 113 4.01 0.38 7.69
C ALA A 113 4.20 1.79 8.31
N LEU A 114 3.20 2.29 9.04
CA LEU A 114 3.30 3.56 9.78
C LEU A 114 4.36 3.50 10.88
N LYS A 115 4.32 2.46 11.72
CA LYS A 115 5.29 2.24 12.80
C LYS A 115 6.71 2.14 12.24
N ALA A 116 6.90 1.43 11.14
CA ALA A 116 8.20 1.31 10.49
C ALA A 116 8.73 2.65 9.98
N CYS A 117 7.91 3.44 9.27
CA CYS A 117 8.33 4.78 8.83
C CYS A 117 8.61 5.70 10.04
N ALA A 118 7.85 5.59 11.13
CA ALA A 118 8.08 6.38 12.36
C ALA A 118 9.42 6.09 13.03
N LYS A 119 9.90 4.84 12.94
CA LYS A 119 11.21 4.42 13.48
C LYS A 119 12.39 4.92 12.66
N VAL A 120 12.17 5.42 11.44
CA VAL A 120 13.23 5.82 10.49
C VAL A 120 13.26 7.35 10.36
N PRO A 121 14.22 8.07 10.99
CA PRO A 121 14.24 9.53 11.00
C PRO A 121 14.35 10.17 9.61
N SER A 122 14.91 9.46 8.63
CA SER A 122 15.00 9.92 7.24
C SER A 122 13.68 9.78 6.47
N CYS A 123 12.72 8.98 6.96
CA CYS A 123 11.43 8.78 6.30
C CYS A 123 10.58 10.05 6.43
N LYS A 124 10.29 10.70 5.29
CA LYS A 124 9.56 11.98 5.27
C LYS A 124 8.09 11.83 4.89
N GLY A 125 7.73 10.72 4.27
CA GLY A 125 6.35 10.48 3.87
C GLY A 125 6.02 9.03 3.61
N LEU A 126 4.77 8.67 3.90
CA LEU A 126 4.18 7.39 3.58
C LEU A 126 3.00 7.59 2.64
N VAL A 127 2.93 6.81 1.56
CA VAL A 127 1.76 6.73 0.67
C VAL A 127 1.11 5.36 0.85
N PHE A 128 -0.15 5.35 1.25
CA PHE A 128 -0.96 4.14 1.33
C PHE A 128 -1.80 3.95 0.07
N THR A 129 -1.71 2.77 -0.55
CA THR A 129 -2.55 2.40 -1.69
C THR A 129 -3.85 1.78 -1.19
N SER A 130 -4.86 2.61 -1.12
CA SER A 130 -6.22 2.24 -0.74
C SER A 130 -7.03 1.81 -1.96
N SER A 131 -8.32 2.12 -1.99
CA SER A 131 -9.24 1.85 -3.08
C SER A 131 -10.40 2.84 -3.00
N SER A 132 -11.03 3.16 -4.12
CA SER A 132 -12.30 3.89 -4.14
C SER A 132 -13.40 3.18 -3.33
N LEU A 133 -13.29 1.85 -3.14
CA LEU A 133 -14.20 1.07 -2.30
C LEU A 133 -14.06 1.37 -0.81
N ALA A 134 -12.97 2.02 -0.37
CA ALA A 134 -12.84 2.57 0.98
C ALA A 134 -13.77 3.77 1.21
N ALA A 135 -14.11 4.50 0.15
CA ALA A 135 -15.00 5.64 0.20
C ALA A 135 -16.45 5.26 -0.08
N THR A 136 -16.70 4.46 -1.13
CA THR A 136 -18.08 4.12 -1.53
C THR A 136 -18.18 2.91 -2.44
N PHE A 137 -19.39 2.35 -2.58
CA PHE A 137 -19.73 1.44 -3.69
C PHE A 137 -20.17 2.25 -4.92
N PRO A 138 -20.04 1.68 -6.14
CA PRO A 138 -20.64 2.29 -7.31
C PRO A 138 -22.17 2.41 -7.16
N HIS A 139 -22.71 3.59 -7.51
CA HIS A 139 -24.15 3.83 -7.58
C HIS A 139 -24.55 4.14 -9.04
N PRO A 140 -24.86 3.12 -9.87
CA PRO A 140 -25.20 3.33 -11.27
C PRO A 140 -26.41 4.26 -11.42
N ASN A 141 -26.30 5.26 -12.31
CA ASN A 141 -27.36 6.23 -12.60
C ASN A 141 -27.78 7.12 -11.42
N VAL A 142 -26.96 7.22 -10.37
CA VAL A 142 -27.19 8.11 -9.24
C VAL A 142 -26.02 9.08 -9.14
N GLU A 143 -26.33 10.38 -9.08
CA GLU A 143 -25.33 11.41 -8.81
C GLU A 143 -25.10 11.52 -7.29
N PHE A 144 -23.84 11.55 -6.90
CA PHE A 144 -23.42 11.72 -5.51
C PHE A 144 -22.00 12.30 -5.46
N SER A 145 -21.66 12.95 -4.34
CA SER A 145 -20.35 13.56 -4.11
C SER A 145 -19.50 12.71 -3.17
N ILE A 146 -18.18 12.74 -3.39
CA ILE A 146 -17.17 12.12 -2.53
C ILE A 146 -16.13 13.21 -2.22
N ASP A 147 -15.70 13.28 -0.96
CA ASP A 147 -14.58 14.10 -0.49
C ASP A 147 -13.56 13.24 0.30
N GLU A 148 -12.52 13.88 0.84
CA GLU A 148 -11.47 13.20 1.61
C GLU A 148 -11.94 12.60 2.95
N ASN A 149 -13.16 12.93 3.39
CA ASN A 149 -13.78 12.47 4.63
C ASN A 149 -14.85 11.40 4.39
N THR A 150 -15.08 11.02 3.14
CA THR A 150 -16.09 10.02 2.77
C THR A 150 -15.56 8.60 2.99
N TYR A 151 -16.24 7.83 3.84
CA TYR A 151 -15.93 6.43 4.15
C TYR A 151 -17.10 5.49 3.84
N ASN A 152 -16.80 4.28 3.41
CA ASN A 152 -17.79 3.26 3.06
C ASN A 152 -18.30 2.49 4.29
N ASP A 153 -18.93 3.19 5.24
CA ASP A 153 -19.53 2.58 6.45
C ASP A 153 -20.61 1.56 6.12
N VAL A 154 -21.20 1.65 4.92
CA VAL A 154 -22.20 0.72 4.42
C VAL A 154 -21.61 -0.69 4.26
N ALA A 155 -20.33 -0.82 3.93
CA ALA A 155 -19.67 -2.13 3.78
C ALA A 155 -19.77 -2.96 5.07
N LEU A 156 -19.46 -2.37 6.23
CA LEU A 156 -19.57 -3.05 7.53
C LEU A 156 -21.01 -3.42 7.87
N LYS A 157 -21.93 -2.45 7.75
CA LYS A 157 -23.36 -2.67 8.01
C LYS A 157 -23.96 -3.77 7.15
N ILE A 158 -23.45 -3.94 5.92
CA ILE A 158 -23.82 -5.06 5.08
C ILE A 158 -23.30 -6.35 5.71
N LEU A 159 -22.01 -6.45 6.05
CA LEU A 159 -21.42 -7.68 6.61
C LEU A 159 -22.06 -8.14 7.93
N GLU A 160 -22.52 -7.23 8.78
CA GLU A 160 -23.23 -7.54 10.04
C GLU A 160 -24.56 -8.30 9.83
N LYS A 161 -25.22 -8.14 8.67
CA LYS A 161 -26.53 -8.75 8.39
C LYS A 161 -26.46 -10.23 7.99
N GLY A 162 -25.42 -10.96 8.41
CA GLY A 162 -25.33 -12.43 8.27
C GLY A 162 -24.28 -12.96 7.28
N PRO A 163 -23.94 -14.25 7.35
CA PRO A 163 -22.89 -14.89 6.55
C PRO A 163 -23.25 -14.99 5.06
N GLY A 164 -22.25 -15.24 4.20
CA GLY A 164 -22.45 -15.50 2.77
C GLY A 164 -22.35 -14.29 1.84
N LYS A 165 -21.68 -13.21 2.27
CA LYS A 165 -21.58 -11.98 1.46
C LYS A 165 -20.36 -12.00 0.53
N PRO A 166 -20.48 -11.49 -0.71
CA PRO A 166 -19.40 -11.47 -1.69
C PRO A 166 -18.09 -10.88 -1.13
N GLY A 167 -16.95 -11.44 -1.57
CA GLY A 167 -15.61 -10.99 -1.17
C GLY A 167 -15.34 -9.49 -1.42
N LEU A 168 -16.09 -8.87 -2.33
CA LEU A 168 -16.06 -7.43 -2.57
C LEU A 168 -16.43 -6.60 -1.33
N PHE A 169 -17.44 -7.02 -0.56
CA PHE A 169 -17.85 -6.29 0.66
C PHE A 169 -16.80 -6.41 1.75
N VAL A 170 -16.22 -7.60 1.91
CA VAL A 170 -15.11 -7.83 2.85
C VAL A 170 -13.91 -6.95 2.47
N TYR A 171 -13.54 -6.93 1.19
CA TYR A 171 -12.48 -6.07 0.69
C TYR A 171 -12.75 -4.57 0.94
N ALA A 172 -13.97 -4.11 0.66
CA ALA A 172 -14.37 -2.73 0.91
C ALA A 172 -14.27 -2.38 2.41
N ALA A 173 -14.75 -3.26 3.29
CA ALA A 173 -14.64 -3.10 4.73
C ALA A 173 -13.17 -3.07 5.20
N MET A 174 -12.33 -3.99 4.71
CA MET A 174 -10.90 -4.01 5.01
C MET A 174 -10.21 -2.69 4.64
N LYS A 175 -10.45 -2.19 3.42
CA LYS A 175 -9.86 -0.92 2.96
C LYS A 175 -10.36 0.27 3.77
N THR A 176 -11.66 0.33 4.04
CA THR A 176 -12.28 1.39 4.85
C THR A 176 -11.71 1.43 6.26
N GLU A 177 -11.69 0.29 6.95
CA GLU A 177 -11.25 0.23 8.35
C GLU A 177 -9.74 0.36 8.52
N THR A 178 -8.96 -0.11 7.54
CA THR A 178 -7.51 0.13 7.53
C THR A 178 -7.19 1.61 7.39
N GLU A 179 -7.86 2.33 6.48
CA GLU A 179 -7.68 3.78 6.36
C GLU A 179 -8.03 4.50 7.66
N LYS A 180 -9.19 4.21 8.26
CA LYS A 180 -9.58 4.82 9.53
C LYS A 180 -8.58 4.51 10.64
N ALA A 181 -8.10 3.28 10.74
CA ALA A 181 -7.09 2.90 11.72
C ALA A 181 -5.77 3.67 11.51
N MET A 182 -5.33 3.82 10.27
CA MET A 182 -4.13 4.58 9.93
C MET A 182 -4.29 6.08 10.25
N MET A 183 -5.45 6.67 9.93
CA MET A 183 -5.74 8.07 10.24
C MET A 183 -5.78 8.32 11.76
N ARG A 184 -6.47 7.46 12.52
CA ARG A 184 -6.45 7.52 14.00
C ARG A 184 -5.03 7.44 14.55
N TRP A 185 -4.21 6.54 14.02
CA TRP A 185 -2.83 6.41 14.45
C TRP A 185 -2.02 7.68 14.19
N ILE A 186 -2.18 8.34 13.03
CA ILE A 186 -1.55 9.63 12.73
C ILE A 186 -1.98 10.71 13.72
N GLU A 187 -3.28 10.80 14.00
CA GLU A 187 -3.83 11.78 14.96
C GLU A 187 -3.27 11.58 16.36
N GLU A 188 -3.22 10.34 16.84
CA GLU A 188 -2.75 9.98 18.18
C GLU A 188 -1.24 10.11 18.36
N ASN A 189 -0.45 9.78 17.33
CA ASN A 189 1.01 9.66 17.46
C ASN A 189 1.77 10.86 16.90
N GLN A 190 1.14 11.69 16.05
CA GLN A 190 1.74 12.90 15.46
C GLN A 190 3.18 12.68 14.95
N PRO A 191 3.42 11.69 14.06
CA PRO A 191 4.77 11.39 13.59
C PRO A 191 5.36 12.55 12.78
N SER A 192 6.68 12.53 12.60
CA SER A 192 7.40 13.56 11.81
C SER A 192 7.14 13.47 10.30
N PHE A 193 6.66 12.33 9.79
CA PHE A 193 6.38 12.11 8.38
C PHE A 193 4.92 12.43 8.01
N VAL A 194 4.67 12.68 6.73
CA VAL A 194 3.30 12.91 6.20
C VAL A 194 2.70 11.61 5.64
N LEU A 195 1.48 11.27 6.05
CA LEU A 195 0.68 10.22 5.41
C LEU A 195 -0.15 10.81 4.26
N ASN A 196 -0.09 10.16 3.09
CA ASN A 196 -1.04 10.36 1.99
C ASN A 196 -1.71 9.04 1.63
N ARG A 197 -2.92 9.11 1.08
CA ARG A 197 -3.70 7.95 0.61
C ARG A 197 -4.03 8.14 -0.86
N VAL A 198 -3.84 7.11 -1.67
CA VAL A 198 -4.29 7.07 -3.07
C VAL A 198 -5.39 6.03 -3.14
N LEU A 199 -6.55 6.39 -3.73
CA LEU A 199 -7.73 5.53 -3.81
C LEU A 199 -8.04 5.19 -5.29
N PRO A 200 -7.32 4.23 -5.91
CA PRO A 200 -7.66 3.79 -7.25
C PRO A 200 -9.04 3.14 -7.31
N ASN A 201 -9.71 3.28 -8.46
CA ASN A 201 -10.88 2.48 -8.80
C ASN A 201 -10.43 1.25 -9.61
N ALA A 202 -11.06 0.95 -10.75
CA ALA A 202 -10.59 -0.07 -11.68
C ALA A 202 -9.34 0.41 -12.43
N ASN A 203 -8.21 -0.24 -12.17
CA ASN A 203 -6.95 0.03 -12.86
C ASN A 203 -6.85 -0.80 -14.14
N PHE A 204 -6.63 -0.13 -15.27
CA PHE A 204 -6.31 -0.76 -16.55
C PHE A 204 -4.92 -0.31 -16.99
N GLY A 205 -4.15 -1.21 -17.59
CA GLY A 205 -2.80 -0.92 -18.05
C GLY A 205 -2.07 -2.18 -18.49
N ALA A 206 -0.89 -1.98 -19.08
CA ALA A 206 -0.03 -3.09 -19.47
C ALA A 206 0.43 -3.89 -18.24
N VAL A 207 0.45 -5.21 -18.36
CA VAL A 207 1.26 -6.05 -17.47
C VAL A 207 2.71 -5.87 -17.93
N LEU A 208 3.57 -5.32 -17.07
CA LEU A 208 4.92 -4.93 -17.48
C LEU A 208 5.83 -6.12 -17.80
N ILE A 209 5.57 -7.26 -17.15
CA ILE A 209 6.34 -8.50 -17.30
C ILE A 209 5.34 -9.66 -17.41
N PRO A 210 4.65 -9.83 -18.56
CA PRO A 210 3.60 -10.83 -18.72
C PRO A 210 4.05 -12.28 -18.57
N GLU A 211 5.36 -12.53 -18.69
CA GLU A 211 5.97 -13.86 -18.64
C GLU A 211 6.09 -14.42 -17.21
N HIS A 212 5.85 -13.60 -16.19
CA HIS A 212 6.02 -13.91 -14.77
C HIS A 212 4.81 -13.50 -13.92
#